data_AF-A0A1C6UF91-F1
#
_entry.id   AF-A0A1C6UF91-F1
#
_cell.length_a   1.000
_cell.length_b   1.000
_cell.length_c   1.000
_cell.angle_alpha   90.00
_cell.angle_beta   90.00
_cell.angle_gamma   90.00
#
_symmetry.space_group_name_H-M   'P 1'
#
loop_
_entity.id
_entity.type
_entity.pdbx_description
1 polymer ?
#
loop_
_entity_poly.entity_id
_entity_poly.type
_entity_poly.pdbx_seq_one_letter_code
_entity_poly.pdbx_strand_id
1 'polypeptide(L)'
;MTNSMAHSRGRRNPADGKAPVRRAAAAVGVLFLVIGVLGFIPGITTHYGDLKFAGHDSDAKLLGLFQTSVLHNIVHLLFGVAGLLLARTVSGARTFLIGGGAIYLVLWLYGVVVDHNSGANFIPLNGADNWLHFLLGVGMIALGLLLTRNRNRR
;
A
#
# COMPACT_ATOMS: atom_id res chain seq x y z
N MET A 1 -52.13 27.10 14.73
CA MET A 1 -51.03 27.16 13.75
C MET A 1 -49.92 26.20 14.20
N THR A 2 -49.92 24.96 13.70
CA THR A 2 -48.91 23.95 14.04
C THR A 2 -47.90 23.84 12.90
N ASN A 3 -46.70 24.42 13.09
CA ASN A 3 -45.58 24.21 12.16
C ASN A 3 -45.05 22.79 12.32
N SER A 4 -45.56 21.87 11.51
CA SER A 4 -44.95 20.56 11.30
C SER A 4 -43.72 20.76 10.43
N MET A 5 -42.58 21.08 11.05
CA MET A 5 -41.27 21.01 10.41
C MET A 5 -40.93 19.54 10.18
N ALA A 6 -41.42 18.99 9.08
CA ALA A 6 -40.93 17.76 8.50
C ALA A 6 -39.47 17.99 8.09
N HIS A 7 -38.55 17.75 9.01
CA HIS A 7 -37.15 17.56 8.69
C HIS A 7 -37.05 16.34 7.75
N SER A 8 -36.99 16.63 6.45
CA SER A 8 -36.55 15.70 5.44
C SER A 8 -35.14 15.27 5.80
N ARG A 9 -35.02 14.15 6.51
CA ARG A 9 -33.76 13.44 6.70
C ARG A 9 -33.39 12.91 5.32
N GLY A 10 -32.64 13.72 4.57
CA GLY A 10 -32.03 13.31 3.31
C GLY A 10 -31.38 11.95 3.52
N ARG A 11 -31.83 10.96 2.74
CA ARG A 11 -31.27 9.62 2.76
C ARG A 11 -29.77 9.78 2.47
N ARG A 12 -28.93 9.54 3.50
CA ARG A 12 -27.47 9.53 3.34
C ARG A 12 -27.16 8.54 2.23
N ASN A 13 -26.41 8.98 1.23
CA ASN A 13 -25.94 8.13 0.15
C ASN A 13 -25.17 6.94 0.81
N PRO A 14 -25.28 5.68 0.35
CA PRO A 14 -24.40 4.61 0.82
C PRO A 14 -22.91 4.97 0.70
N ALA A 15 -22.57 5.90 -0.21
CA ALA A 15 -21.26 6.52 -0.34
C ALA A 15 -20.92 7.57 0.76
N ASP A 16 -21.85 7.97 1.62
CA ASP A 16 -21.59 8.83 2.79
C ASP A 16 -21.16 8.01 4.02
N GLY A 17 -21.15 6.67 3.93
CA GLY A 17 -21.08 5.76 5.08
C GLY A 17 -19.72 5.10 5.40
N LYS A 18 -18.66 5.31 4.62
CA LYS A 18 -17.31 4.78 4.95
C LYS A 18 -16.38 5.92 5.37
N ALA A 19 -15.88 5.86 6.60
CA ALA A 19 -14.90 6.83 7.11
C ALA A 19 -13.74 7.01 6.11
N PRO A 20 -13.29 8.25 5.80
CA PRO A 20 -12.27 8.52 4.79
C PRO A 20 -11.01 7.65 4.92
N VAL A 21 -10.55 7.42 6.16
CA VAL A 21 -9.40 6.55 6.46
C VAL A 21 -9.59 5.10 5.98
N ARG A 22 -10.82 4.55 6.03
CA ARG A 22 -11.12 3.21 5.50
C ARG A 22 -11.02 3.15 3.99
N ARG A 23 -11.44 4.21 3.30
CA ARG A 23 -11.31 4.31 1.84
C ARG A 23 -9.86 4.41 1.43
N ALA A 24 -9.08 5.24 2.11
CA ALA A 24 -7.65 5.36 1.87
C ALA A 24 -6.94 4.03 2.09
N ALA A 25 -7.18 3.35 3.23
CA ALA A 25 -6.61 2.03 3.49
C ALA A 25 -7.01 0.99 2.43
N ALA A 26 -8.28 0.97 2.01
CA ALA A 26 -8.73 0.06 0.96
C ALA A 26 -8.07 0.37 -0.39
N ALA A 27 -7.96 1.65 -0.77
CA ALA A 27 -7.32 2.05 -2.02
C ALA A 27 -5.84 1.65 -2.05
N VAL A 28 -5.11 1.87 -0.96
CA VAL A 28 -3.72 1.43 -0.82
C VAL A 28 -3.63 -0.10 -0.90
N GLY A 29 -4.52 -0.83 -0.22
CA GLY A 29 -4.58 -2.29 -0.31
C GLY A 29 -4.84 -2.79 -1.73
N VAL A 30 -5.76 -2.18 -2.47
CA VAL A 30 -6.00 -2.50 -3.89
C VAL A 30 -4.76 -2.22 -4.74
N LEU A 31 -4.09 -1.09 -4.53
CA LEU A 31 -2.87 -0.75 -5.26
C LEU A 31 -1.79 -1.82 -5.07
N PHE A 32 -1.61 -2.29 -3.83
CA PHE A 32 -0.71 -3.40 -3.51
C PHE A 32 -1.05 -4.69 -4.25
N LEU A 33 -2.33 -5.06 -4.29
CA LEU A 33 -2.79 -6.23 -5.05
C LEU A 33 -2.52 -6.08 -6.54
N VAL A 34 -2.83 -4.91 -7.11
CA VAL A 34 -2.58 -4.65 -8.54
C VAL A 34 -1.10 -4.79 -8.84
N ILE A 35 -0.22 -4.13 -8.09
CA ILE A 35 1.23 -4.20 -8.27
C ILE A 35 1.73 -5.65 -8.14
N GLY A 36 1.30 -6.37 -7.10
CA GLY A 36 1.68 -7.76 -6.87
C GLY A 36 1.25 -8.69 -8.01
N VAL A 37 0.06 -8.47 -8.60
CA VAL A 37 -0.39 -9.24 -9.78
C VAL A 37 0.42 -8.85 -11.03
N LEU A 38 0.61 -7.55 -11.29
CA LEU A 38 1.34 -7.07 -12.47
C LEU A 38 2.79 -7.57 -12.50
N GLY A 39 3.40 -7.79 -11.34
CA GLY A 39 4.72 -8.41 -11.20
C GLY A 39 4.84 -9.83 -11.78
N PHE A 40 3.72 -10.51 -12.02
CA PHE A 40 3.65 -11.83 -12.65
C PHE A 40 3.18 -11.78 -14.12
N ILE A 41 3.01 -10.59 -14.70
CA ILE A 41 2.53 -10.44 -16.08
C ILE A 41 3.72 -10.13 -17.03
N PRO A 42 4.06 -11.04 -17.95
CA PRO A 42 5.06 -10.78 -18.98
C PRO A 42 4.67 -9.56 -19.84
N GLY A 43 5.66 -8.72 -20.18
CA GLY A 43 5.46 -7.51 -20.97
C GLY A 43 5.22 -6.26 -20.11
N ILE A 44 4.48 -6.38 -19.00
CA ILE A 44 4.44 -5.34 -17.96
C ILE A 44 5.67 -5.46 -17.05
N THR A 45 6.02 -6.69 -16.68
CA THR A 45 7.30 -7.02 -16.06
C THR A 45 8.28 -7.41 -17.17
N THR A 46 9.29 -6.58 -17.37
CA THR A 46 10.38 -6.82 -18.33
C THR A 46 11.42 -7.76 -17.72
N HIS A 47 12.26 -8.35 -18.58
CA HIS A 47 13.23 -9.38 -18.15
C HIS A 47 12.54 -10.53 -17.39
N TYR A 48 11.33 -10.90 -17.79
CA TYR A 48 10.50 -11.86 -17.07
C TYR A 48 11.16 -13.25 -16.94
N GLY A 49 11.99 -13.65 -17.90
CA GLY A 49 12.78 -14.90 -17.82
C GLY A 49 13.80 -14.91 -16.68
N ASP A 50 14.17 -13.73 -16.18
CA ASP A 50 15.11 -13.54 -15.08
C ASP A 50 14.39 -13.40 -13.73
N LEU A 51 13.06 -13.59 -13.68
CA LEU A 51 12.29 -13.57 -12.44
C LEU A 51 12.68 -14.77 -11.57
N LYS A 52 13.44 -14.50 -10.50
CA LYS A 52 13.83 -15.51 -9.50
C LYS A 52 12.88 -15.49 -8.32
N PHE A 53 13.01 -16.52 -7.48
CA PHE A 53 12.15 -16.65 -6.31
C PHE A 53 12.36 -15.51 -5.31
N ALA A 54 13.62 -15.19 -5.00
CA ALA A 54 14.03 -14.13 -4.09
C ALA A 54 15.46 -13.68 -4.43
N GLY A 55 15.93 -12.62 -3.77
CA GLY A 55 17.29 -12.13 -3.90
C GLY A 55 17.51 -11.14 -5.06
N HIS A 56 18.62 -10.40 -4.96
CA HIS A 56 19.09 -9.44 -5.94
C HIS A 56 19.35 -9.99 -7.35
N ASP A 57 19.56 -11.30 -7.50
CA ASP A 57 19.77 -11.94 -8.81
C ASP A 57 18.47 -12.04 -9.65
N SER A 58 17.34 -11.58 -9.10
CA SER A 58 16.10 -11.45 -9.85
C SER A 58 16.10 -10.14 -10.64
N ASP A 59 16.61 -10.17 -11.87
CA ASP A 59 16.74 -8.98 -12.72
C ASP A 59 15.43 -8.54 -13.41
N ALA A 60 14.32 -9.26 -13.14
CA ALA A 60 13.00 -8.87 -13.61
C ALA A 60 12.58 -7.49 -13.08
N LYS A 61 11.99 -6.66 -13.94
CA LYS A 61 11.61 -5.28 -13.59
C LYS A 61 10.17 -4.95 -13.96
N LEU A 62 9.39 -4.54 -12.98
CA LEU A 62 8.06 -4.01 -13.20
C LEU A 62 8.16 -2.62 -13.86
N LEU A 63 7.46 -2.44 -14.98
CA LEU A 63 7.51 -1.22 -15.81
C LEU A 63 8.93 -0.85 -16.29
N GLY A 64 9.87 -1.79 -16.26
CA GLY A 64 11.28 -1.56 -16.57
C GLY A 64 12.07 -0.80 -15.50
N LEU A 65 11.45 -0.44 -14.37
CA LEU A 65 12.05 0.43 -13.34
C LEU A 65 12.25 -0.26 -11.99
N PHE A 66 11.25 -1.00 -11.51
CA PHE A 66 11.22 -1.53 -10.15
C PHE A 66 11.62 -3.00 -10.15
N GLN A 67 12.72 -3.34 -9.48
CA GLN A 67 13.19 -4.71 -9.49
C GLN A 67 12.26 -5.59 -8.66
N THR A 68 11.95 -6.78 -9.16
CA THR A 68 10.99 -7.66 -8.52
C THR A 68 11.41 -9.12 -8.57
N SER A 69 10.84 -9.89 -7.64
CA SER A 69 10.97 -11.35 -7.51
C SER A 69 9.60 -11.95 -7.17
N VAL A 70 9.50 -13.27 -7.23
CA VAL A 70 8.29 -13.98 -6.79
C VAL A 70 7.96 -13.63 -5.33
N LEU A 71 8.95 -13.63 -4.44
CA LEU A 71 8.79 -13.27 -3.04
C LEU A 71 8.28 -11.83 -2.89
N HIS A 72 8.88 -10.87 -3.61
CA HIS A 72 8.48 -9.46 -3.53
C HIS A 72 7.02 -9.28 -3.98
N ASN A 73 6.62 -9.93 -5.07
CA ASN A 73 5.24 -9.88 -5.56
C ASN A 73 4.26 -10.54 -4.56
N ILE A 74 4.61 -11.70 -3.99
CA ILE A 74 3.79 -12.37 -2.96
C ILE A 74 3.64 -11.46 -1.73
N VAL A 75 4.71 -10.81 -1.27
CA VAL A 75 4.65 -9.86 -0.16
C VAL A 75 3.68 -8.72 -0.49
N HIS A 76 3.74 -8.12 -1.69
CA HIS A 76 2.77 -7.11 -2.11
C HIS A 76 1.33 -7.66 -2.09
N LEU A 77 1.09 -8.88 -2.57
CA LEU A 77 -0.24 -9.51 -2.55
C LEU A 77 -0.75 -9.69 -1.12
N LEU A 78 0.06 -10.26 -0.23
CA LEU A 78 -0.28 -10.45 1.18
C LEU A 78 -0.56 -9.12 1.88
N PHE A 79 0.26 -8.12 1.61
CA PHE A 79 0.10 -6.78 2.16
C PHE A 79 -1.20 -6.12 1.66
N GLY A 80 -1.53 -6.30 0.38
CA GLY A 80 -2.77 -5.85 -0.22
C GLY A 80 -4.01 -6.51 0.40
N VAL A 81 -3.99 -7.84 0.56
CA VAL A 81 -5.04 -8.59 1.27
C VAL A 81 -5.19 -8.08 2.70
N ALA A 82 -4.10 -7.97 3.45
CA ALA A 82 -4.12 -7.45 4.81
C ALA A 82 -4.71 -6.03 4.88
N GLY A 83 -4.36 -5.17 3.92
CA GLY A 83 -4.91 -3.82 3.79
C GLY A 83 -6.43 -3.82 3.60
N LEU A 84 -6.95 -4.66 2.72
CA LEU A 84 -8.40 -4.80 2.51
C LEU A 84 -9.13 -5.36 3.74
N LEU A 85 -8.52 -6.33 4.44
CA LEU A 85 -9.07 -6.90 5.66
C LEU A 85 -9.13 -5.85 6.77
N LEU A 86 -8.05 -5.11 6.99
CA LEU A 86 -7.94 -4.09 8.03
C LEU A 86 -8.79 -2.85 7.71
N ALA A 87 -8.98 -2.51 6.44
CA ALA A 87 -9.87 -1.42 6.00
C ALA A 87 -11.35 -1.63 6.38
N ARG A 88 -11.73 -2.84 6.82
CA ARG A 88 -13.10 -3.14 7.27
C ARG A 88 -13.52 -2.31 8.48
N THR A 89 -12.58 -1.89 9.34
CA THR A 89 -12.84 -1.04 10.50
C THR A 89 -12.01 0.24 10.47
N VAL A 90 -12.41 1.27 11.22
CA VAL A 90 -11.65 2.53 11.28
C VAL A 90 -10.32 2.37 12.02
N SER A 91 -10.32 1.63 13.13
CA SER A 91 -9.11 1.32 13.88
C SER A 91 -8.16 0.48 13.03
N GLY A 92 -8.65 -0.58 12.38
CA GLY A 92 -7.85 -1.41 11.48
C GLY A 92 -7.27 -0.62 10.32
N ALA A 93 -8.06 0.22 9.65
CA ALA A 93 -7.60 1.08 8.57
C ALA A 93 -6.45 2.00 9.00
N ARG A 94 -6.56 2.60 10.19
CA ARG A 94 -5.50 3.43 10.77
C ARG A 94 -4.26 2.61 11.08
N THR A 95 -4.42 1.43 11.70
CA THR A 95 -3.30 0.54 12.01
C THR A 95 -2.58 0.09 10.74
N PHE A 96 -3.31 -0.24 9.67
CA PHE A 96 -2.72 -0.58 8.38
C PHE A 96 -1.94 0.58 7.78
N LEU A 97 -2.51 1.78 7.75
CA LEU A 97 -1.85 2.95 7.17
C LEU A 97 -0.60 3.36 7.96
N ILE A 98 -0.68 3.41 9.29
CA ILE A 98 0.45 3.83 10.13
C ILE A 98 1.49 2.72 10.24
N GLY A 99 1.07 1.52 10.63
CA GLY A 99 1.97 0.38 10.80
C GLY A 99 2.56 -0.09 9.49
N GLY A 100 1.73 -0.14 8.44
CA GLY A 100 2.21 -0.44 7.09
C GLY A 100 3.17 0.62 6.56
N GLY A 101 2.85 1.91 6.76
CA GLY A 101 3.78 2.98 6.40
C GLY A 101 5.11 2.89 7.15
N ALA A 102 5.10 2.51 8.44
CA ALA A 102 6.32 2.26 9.21
C ALA A 102 7.14 1.08 8.64
N ILE A 103 6.50 -0.02 8.24
CA ILE A 103 7.18 -1.15 7.57
C ILE A 103 7.87 -0.66 6.29
N TYR A 104 7.19 0.18 5.49
CA TYR A 104 7.76 0.74 4.26
C TYR A 104 8.96 1.67 4.53
N LEU A 105 8.94 2.44 5.61
CA LEU A 105 10.11 3.22 6.04
C LEU A 105 11.26 2.34 6.53
N VAL A 106 10.97 1.21 7.19
CA VAL A 106 11.99 0.22 7.56
C VAL A 106 12.61 -0.42 6.32
N LEU A 107 11.80 -0.78 5.31
CA LEU A 107 12.28 -1.30 4.03
C LEU A 107 13.15 -0.28 3.29
N TRP A 108 12.77 1.00 3.33
CA TRP A 108 13.61 2.08 2.81
C TRP A 108 14.96 2.17 3.54
N LEU A 109 14.96 2.17 4.88
CA LEU A 109 16.21 2.17 5.64
C LEU A 109 17.08 0.95 5.31
N TYR A 110 16.46 -0.22 5.18
CA TYR A 110 17.13 -1.43 4.76
C TYR A 110 17.77 -1.29 3.37
N GLY A 111 17.06 -0.72 2.39
CA GLY A 111 17.62 -0.44 1.05
C GLY A 111 18.71 0.65 1.03
N VAL A 112 18.73 1.57 1.98
CA VAL A 112 19.84 2.53 2.16
C VAL A 112 21.10 1.84 2.73
N VAL A 113 20.92 0.91 3.66
CA VAL A 113 22.02 0.28 4.41
C VAL A 113 22.61 -0.93 3.69
N VAL A 114 21.78 -1.70 2.98
CA VAL A 114 22.20 -2.93 2.28
C VAL A 114 22.65 -2.59 0.87
N ASP A 115 23.84 -3.07 0.50
CA ASP A 115 24.32 -2.99 -0.88
C ASP A 115 23.36 -3.79 -1.78
N HIS A 116 22.89 -3.14 -2.84
CA HIS A 116 21.91 -3.69 -3.77
C HIS A 116 22.47 -4.88 -4.55
N ASN A 117 23.81 -4.99 -4.67
CA ASN A 117 24.53 -6.09 -5.30
C ASN A 117 24.97 -7.19 -4.32
N SER A 118 24.58 -7.09 -3.05
CA SER A 118 24.91 -8.10 -2.06
C SER A 118 23.82 -9.16 -1.98
N GLY A 119 24.21 -10.41 -1.73
CA GLY A 119 23.28 -11.50 -1.37
C GLY A 119 22.43 -11.20 -0.12
N ALA A 120 22.78 -10.17 0.65
CA ALA A 120 21.96 -9.66 1.75
C ALA A 120 20.66 -8.98 1.27
N ASN A 121 20.53 -8.60 -0.01
CA ASN A 121 19.35 -8.00 -0.64
C ASN A 121 18.35 -9.08 -1.05
N PHE A 122 17.74 -9.75 -0.06
CA PHE A 122 16.83 -10.89 -0.25
C PHE A 122 15.48 -10.51 -0.87
N ILE A 123 15.09 -9.24 -0.76
CA ILE A 123 13.99 -8.63 -1.51
C ILE A 123 14.70 -7.73 -2.51
N PRO A 124 14.65 -7.97 -3.83
CA PRO A 124 15.44 -7.24 -4.80
C PRO A 124 15.00 -5.78 -4.85
N LEU A 125 15.58 -4.96 -3.98
CA LEU A 125 15.42 -3.52 -4.01
C LEU A 125 16.45 -2.98 -5.00
N ASN A 126 16.06 -1.95 -5.75
CA ASN A 126 16.95 -1.06 -6.48
C ASN A 126 16.73 0.41 -6.03
N GLY A 127 17.46 1.36 -6.61
CA GLY A 127 17.33 2.78 -6.24
C GLY A 127 15.91 3.34 -6.45
N ALA A 128 15.20 2.92 -7.49
CA ALA A 128 13.81 3.34 -7.74
C ALA A 128 12.85 2.76 -6.71
N ASP A 129 13.02 1.47 -6.36
CA ASP A 129 12.26 0.84 -5.29
C ASP A 129 12.46 1.57 -3.97
N ASN A 130 13.70 1.92 -3.63
CA ASN A 130 14.01 2.55 -2.36
C ASN A 130 13.26 3.89 -2.18
N TRP A 131 13.26 4.74 -3.22
CA TRP A 131 12.49 5.98 -3.21
C TRP A 131 10.98 5.76 -3.16
N LEU A 132 10.48 4.77 -3.91
CA LEU A 132 9.07 4.41 -3.86
C LEU A 132 8.65 4.00 -2.44
N HIS A 133 9.48 3.19 -1.77
CA HIS A 133 9.21 2.75 -0.39
C HIS A 133 9.17 3.93 0.59
N PHE A 134 10.10 4.88 0.47
CA PHE A 134 10.10 6.09 1.28
C PHE A 134 8.82 6.90 1.11
N LEU A 135 8.48 7.25 -0.14
CA LEU A 135 7.29 8.06 -0.45
C LEU A 135 6.00 7.38 -0.01
N LEU A 136 5.92 6.07 -0.21
CA LEU A 136 4.76 5.28 0.20
C LEU A 136 4.66 5.20 1.73
N GLY A 137 5.78 4.99 2.42
CA GLY A 137 5.84 4.97 3.88
C GLY A 137 5.35 6.28 4.50
N VAL A 138 5.89 7.41 4.04
CA VAL A 138 5.47 8.75 4.48
C VAL A 138 4.00 9.01 4.12
N GLY A 139 3.59 8.71 2.89
CA GLY A 139 2.24 8.94 2.41
C GLY A 139 1.18 8.15 3.19
N MET A 140 1.44 6.88 3.48
CA MET A 140 0.54 6.03 4.27
C MET A 140 0.40 6.56 5.70
N ILE A 141 1.50 6.92 6.37
CA ILE A 141 1.46 7.50 7.72
C ILE A 141 0.67 8.81 7.71
N ALA A 142 0.93 9.70 6.75
CA ALA A 142 0.21 10.96 6.61
C ALA A 142 -1.29 10.73 6.44
N LEU A 143 -1.71 9.81 5.56
CA LEU A 143 -3.12 9.43 5.38
C LEU A 143 -3.73 8.90 6.69
N GLY A 144 -3.01 8.02 7.39
CA GLY A 144 -3.46 7.44 8.66
C GLY A 144 -3.67 8.49 9.75
N LEU A 145 -2.79 9.49 9.86
CA LEU A 145 -2.87 10.56 10.84
C LEU A 145 -3.94 11.61 10.47
N LEU A 146 -3.91 12.12 9.24
CA LEU A 146 -4.77 13.22 8.79
C LEU A 146 -6.24 12.79 8.67
N LEU A 147 -6.51 11.61 8.12
CA LEU A 147 -7.89 11.15 7.90
C LEU A 147 -8.55 10.57 9.16
N THR A 148 -7.78 10.30 10.21
CA THR A 148 -8.33 9.92 11.53
C THR A 148 -8.70 11.17 12.35
N ARG A 149 -7.87 12.23 12.31
CA ARG A 149 -8.01 13.43 13.15
C ARG A 149 -9.32 14.19 12.89
N ASN A 150 -9.83 14.17 11.66
CA ASN A 150 -11.05 14.89 11.26
C ASN A 150 -12.36 14.37 11.86
N ARG A 151 -12.34 13.24 12.59
CA ARG A 151 -13.54 12.68 13.22
C ARG A 151 -13.72 13.07 14.69
N ASN A 152 -12.68 13.59 15.35
CA ASN A 152 -12.74 13.98 16.76
C ASN A 152 -13.06 15.48 16.97
N ARG A 153 -13.31 16.24 15.89
CA ARG A 153 -13.59 17.69 15.93
C ARG A 153 -15.02 18.06 15.48
N ARG A 154 -15.96 17.11 15.50
CA ARG A 154 -17.39 17.33 15.25
C ARG A 154 -18.20 16.58 16.29
#